data_AF-A0A536PH32-F1
#
_entry.id   AF-A0A536PH32-F1
#
_cell.length_a   1.000
_cell.length_b   1.000
_cell.length_c   1.000
_cell.angle_alpha   90.00
_cell.angle_beta   90.00
_cell.angle_gamma   90.00
#
_symmetry.space_group_name_H-M   'P 1'
#
loop_
_entity.id
_entity.type
_entity.pdbx_description
1 polymer ?
#
loop_
_entity_poly.entity_id
_entity_poly.type
_entity_poly.pdbx_seq_one_letter_code
_entity_poly.pdbx_strand_id
1 'polypeptide(L)'
;MDYGTLANALLTHATKPVRASASFTLRWSGSTGNTSATDPGPNRFTYEGIFTHARLAWSARVPSQHFAFQSDPASTSFETFAALVNERNGSFSDTDDD
;
A
#
# COMPACT_ATOMS: atom_id res chain seq x y z
N MET A 1 -7.04 -11.65 13.61
CA MET A 1 -8.10 -10.60 13.51
C MET A 1 -7.51 -9.36 12.82
N ASP A 2 -8.09 -8.94 11.70
CA ASP A 2 -7.62 -7.77 10.91
C ASP A 2 -8.00 -6.46 11.62
N TYR A 3 -7.00 -5.70 12.08
CA TYR A 3 -7.16 -4.50 12.90
C TYR A 3 -7.38 -3.27 12.02
N GLY A 4 -8.65 -2.99 11.73
CA GLY A 4 -9.10 -1.68 11.29
C GLY A 4 -10.57 -1.50 11.65
N THR A 5 -10.92 -0.38 12.30
CA THR A 5 -12.33 0.03 12.53
C THR A 5 -13.06 0.39 11.23
N LEU A 6 -12.38 0.27 10.08
CA LEU A 6 -12.98 0.29 8.77
C LEU A 6 -13.62 -1.08 8.51
N ALA A 7 -14.95 -1.11 8.47
CA ALA A 7 -15.67 -2.30 8.05
C ALA A 7 -15.10 -2.79 6.71
N ASN A 8 -14.53 -3.99 6.72
CA ASN A 8 -13.91 -4.55 5.53
C ASN A 8 -15.01 -4.78 4.48
N ALA A 9 -15.02 -3.91 3.47
CA ALA A 9 -15.94 -3.93 2.35
C ALA A 9 -15.83 -5.23 1.52
N LEU A 10 -14.73 -5.98 1.65
CA LEU A 10 -14.50 -7.21 0.89
C LEU A 10 -15.52 -8.31 1.23
N LEU A 11 -16.07 -8.31 2.45
CA LEU A 11 -16.95 -9.37 2.94
C LEU A 11 -18.40 -8.93 3.17
N THR A 12 -18.69 -7.62 3.07
CA THR A 12 -19.98 -7.04 3.48
C THR A 12 -20.79 -6.43 2.33
N HIS A 13 -20.27 -6.44 1.09
CA HIS A 13 -20.96 -5.87 -0.05
C HIS A 13 -21.96 -6.84 -0.70
N ALA A 14 -23.22 -6.41 -0.84
CA ALA A 14 -24.25 -7.07 -1.64
C ALA A 14 -24.02 -6.93 -3.17
N THR A 15 -23.01 -6.17 -3.59
CA THR A 15 -22.71 -5.91 -5.00
C THR A 15 -21.70 -6.93 -5.53
N LYS A 16 -22.07 -7.60 -6.64
CA LYS A 16 -21.21 -8.59 -7.29
C LYS A 16 -19.85 -7.98 -7.66
N PRO A 17 -18.72 -8.64 -7.35
CA PRO A 17 -17.41 -8.18 -7.78
C PRO A 17 -17.35 -7.99 -9.29
N VAL A 18 -16.73 -6.88 -9.72
CA VAL A 18 -16.50 -6.60 -11.13
C VAL A 18 -15.00 -6.60 -11.43
N ARG A 19 -14.65 -7.00 -12.65
CA ARG A 19 -13.25 -6.98 -13.09
C ARG A 19 -12.78 -5.54 -13.23
N ALA A 20 -11.78 -5.19 -12.44
CA ALA A 20 -11.05 -3.93 -12.53
C ALA A 20 -9.57 -4.21 -12.83
N SER A 21 -8.88 -3.25 -13.44
CA SER A 21 -7.42 -3.22 -13.49
C SER A 21 -6.92 -1.89 -12.98
N ALA A 22 -5.81 -1.92 -12.25
CA ALA A 22 -5.04 -0.74 -11.89
C ALA A 22 -3.59 -0.96 -12.35
N SER A 23 -2.93 0.10 -12.78
CA SER A 23 -1.53 0.07 -13.22
C SER A 23 -0.78 1.24 -12.62
N PHE A 24 0.41 0.97 -12.09
CA PHE A 24 1.22 1.93 -11.37
C PHE A 24 2.60 2.01 -12.02
N THR A 25 3.04 3.24 -12.32
CA THR A 25 4.42 3.53 -12.72
C THR A 25 5.08 4.28 -11.58
N LEU A 26 5.84 3.54 -10.78
CA LEU A 26 6.55 4.04 -9.61
C LEU A 26 8.04 4.17 -9.92
N ARG A 27 8.61 5.34 -9.64
CA ARG A 27 10.05 5.58 -9.77
C ARG A 27 10.60 6.08 -8.45
N TRP A 28 11.50 5.29 -7.89
CA TRP A 28 12.28 5.64 -6.71
C TRP A 28 13.53 6.41 -7.10
N SER A 29 13.99 7.33 -6.26
CA SER A 29 15.21 8.09 -6.51
C SER A 29 15.85 8.59 -5.23
N GLY A 30 17.17 8.50 -5.15
CA GLY A 30 17.96 9.01 -4.03
C GLY A 30 17.71 8.28 -2.71
N SER A 31 18.64 8.46 -1.78
CA SER A 31 18.43 8.15 -0.37
C SER A 31 18.51 9.46 0.40
N THR A 32 17.60 9.68 1.33
CA THR A 32 17.55 10.89 2.17
C THR A 32 17.91 10.60 3.62
N GLY A 33 18.08 9.34 3.99
CA GLY A 33 18.54 8.92 5.31
C GLY A 33 18.06 7.51 5.68
N ASN A 34 18.63 6.96 6.74
CA ASN A 34 18.16 5.69 7.29
C ASN A 34 16.93 5.94 8.17
N THR A 35 16.05 4.94 8.25
CA THR A 35 14.90 4.95 9.13
C THR A 35 14.71 3.59 9.79
N SER A 36 14.20 3.60 11.01
CA SER A 36 13.75 2.41 11.70
C SER A 36 12.66 2.77 12.68
N ALA A 37 11.74 1.85 12.91
CA ALA A 37 10.86 1.92 14.06
C ALA A 37 10.52 0.51 14.55
N THR A 38 10.23 0.45 15.85
CA THR A 38 9.74 -0.73 16.54
C THR A 38 8.42 -0.36 17.16
N ASP A 39 7.37 -1.12 16.87
CA ASP A 39 6.12 -1.04 17.61
C ASP A 39 6.31 -1.71 18.98
N PRO A 40 6.21 -0.95 20.10
CA PRO A 40 6.28 -1.53 21.44
C PRO A 40 5.00 -2.28 21.82
N GLY A 41 3.94 -2.19 21.01
CA GLY A 41 2.65 -2.84 21.21
C GLY A 41 2.64 -4.36 20.94
N PRO A 42 1.46 -5.00 21.03
CA PRO A 42 1.31 -6.45 20.93
C PRO A 42 1.72 -7.01 19.56
N ASN A 43 1.70 -6.19 18.50
CA ASN A 43 2.04 -6.61 17.14
C ASN A 43 3.57 -6.73 16.93
N ARG A 44 4.40 -6.13 17.81
CA ARG A 44 5.86 -6.29 17.88
C ARG A 44 6.62 -6.19 16.54
N PHE A 45 6.16 -5.41 15.58
CA PHE A 45 6.88 -5.28 14.31
C PHE A 45 8.08 -4.34 14.46
N THR A 46 9.22 -4.71 13.88
CA THR A 46 10.38 -3.82 13.71
C THR A 46 10.71 -3.72 12.23
N TYR A 47 10.82 -2.49 11.73
CA TYR A 47 11.31 -2.24 10.38
C TYR A 47 12.63 -1.47 10.42
N GLU A 48 13.46 -1.77 9.43
CA GLU A 48 14.63 -0.98 9.07
C GLU A 48 14.53 -0.62 7.59
N GLY A 49 14.99 0.57 7.21
CA GLY A 49 14.89 1.01 5.84
C GLY A 49 15.62 2.30 5.57
N ILE A 50 15.31 2.88 4.42
CA ILE A 50 15.80 4.18 4.00
C ILE A 50 14.62 5.06 3.61
N PHE A 51 14.68 6.34 3.99
CA PHE A 51 13.91 7.36 3.33
C PHE A 51 14.49 7.62 1.94
N THR A 52 13.61 7.85 0.99
CA THR A 52 13.92 8.01 -0.43
C THR A 52 12.97 9.03 -1.02
N HIS A 53 13.09 9.31 -2.32
CA HIS A 53 12.06 10.00 -3.07
C HIS A 53 11.31 9.05 -4.00
N ALA A 54 10.04 9.34 -4.25
CA ALA A 54 9.20 8.56 -5.13
C ALA A 54 8.32 9.46 -6.01
N ARG A 55 8.22 9.10 -7.30
CA ARG A 55 7.25 9.66 -8.22
C ARG A 55 6.31 8.58 -8.72
N LEU A 56 5.02 8.90 -8.76
CA LEU A 56 3.96 7.95 -9.11
C LEU A 56 3.04 8.53 -10.17
N ALA A 57 2.78 7.74 -11.21
CA ALA A 57 1.58 7.86 -12.03
C ALA A 57 0.80 6.55 -11.95
N TRP A 58 -0.52 6.64 -12.04
CA TRP A 58 -1.37 5.46 -12.04
C TRP A 58 -2.60 5.62 -12.91
N SER A 59 -3.18 4.49 -13.28
CA SER A 59 -4.43 4.41 -14.03
C SER A 59 -5.29 3.28 -13.50
N ALA A 60 -6.59 3.41 -13.72
CA ALA A 60 -7.54 2.34 -13.42
C ALA A 60 -8.65 2.25 -14.46
N ARG A 61 -9.16 1.05 -14.66
CA ARG A 61 -10.25 0.76 -15.58
C ARG A 61 -11.21 -0.26 -14.98
N VAL A 62 -12.51 -0.02 -15.15
CA VAL A 62 -13.57 -1.00 -14.91
C VAL A 62 -14.40 -1.10 -16.19
N PRO A 63 -14.03 -1.98 -17.14
CA PRO A 63 -14.65 -2.00 -18.47
C PRO A 63 -16.16 -2.15 -18.45
N SER A 64 -16.69 -2.99 -17.55
CA SER A 64 -18.13 -3.25 -17.41
C SER A 64 -18.93 -2.06 -16.90
N GLN A 65 -18.27 -1.02 -16.38
CA GLN A 65 -18.90 0.20 -15.87
C GLN A 65 -18.50 1.43 -16.68
N HIS A 66 -17.78 1.26 -17.79
CA HIS A 66 -17.21 2.35 -18.59
C HIS A 66 -16.38 3.35 -17.77
N PHE A 67 -15.86 2.92 -16.62
CA PHE A 67 -15.00 3.74 -15.79
C PHE A 67 -13.56 3.65 -16.29
N ALA A 68 -12.94 4.82 -16.43
CA ALA A 68 -11.52 4.96 -16.67
C ALA A 68 -10.99 6.17 -15.91
N PHE A 69 -9.84 6.00 -15.28
CA PHE A 69 -9.10 7.07 -14.61
C PHE A 69 -7.64 7.02 -15.04
N GLN A 70 -7.05 8.20 -15.22
CA GLN A 70 -5.63 8.39 -15.49
C GLN A 70 -5.17 9.56 -14.62
N SER A 71 -4.14 9.35 -13.79
CA SER A 71 -3.52 10.45 -13.05
C SER A 71 -2.75 11.36 -14.00
N ASP A 72 -2.41 12.55 -13.51
CA ASP A 72 -1.37 13.36 -14.14
C ASP A 72 -0.04 12.59 -14.24
N PRO A 73 0.87 12.99 -15.15
CA PRO A 73 2.16 12.35 -15.32
C PRO A 73 2.99 12.32 -14.03
N ALA A 74 3.81 11.29 -13.84
CA ALA A 74 4.64 11.14 -12.64
C ALA A 74 5.61 12.33 -12.44
N SER A 75 5.94 13.09 -13.49
CA SER A 75 6.78 14.28 -13.38
C SER A 75 6.15 15.41 -12.57
N THR A 76 4.83 15.43 -12.43
CA THR A 76 4.08 16.43 -11.64
C THR A 76 3.61 15.88 -10.30
N SER A 77 3.99 14.65 -9.93
CA SER A 77 3.63 14.08 -8.64
C SER A 77 4.39 14.77 -7.51
N PHE A 78 3.70 15.05 -6.41
CA PHE A 78 4.30 15.52 -5.17
C PHE A 78 4.31 14.40 -4.13
N GLU A 79 5.45 14.25 -3.48
CA GLU A 79 5.69 13.29 -2.43
C GLU A 79 5.52 13.95 -1.06
N THR A 80 4.74 13.33 -0.18
CA THR A 80 4.71 13.69 1.24
C THR A 80 5.72 12.87 2.05
N PHE A 81 5.87 11.59 1.68
CA PHE A 81 6.69 10.61 2.36
C PHE A 81 6.99 9.43 1.43
N ALA A 82 8.21 8.91 1.45
CA ALA A 82 8.59 7.70 0.75
C ALA A 82 9.69 6.96 1.51
N ALA A 83 9.50 5.67 1.73
CA ALA A 83 10.48 4.80 2.38
C ALA A 83 10.54 3.44 1.66
N LEU A 84 11.77 2.91 1.55
CA LEU A 84 12.00 1.52 1.22
C LEU A 84 12.36 0.82 2.51
N VAL A 85 11.43 0.00 3.01
CA VAL A 85 11.57 -0.70 4.28
C VAL A 85 11.66 -2.20 4.06
N ASN A 86 12.46 -2.84 4.90
CA ASN A 86 12.45 -4.27 5.10
C ASN A 86 11.88 -4.53 6.50
N GLU A 87 10.71 -5.15 6.55
CA GLU A 87 10.16 -5.62 7.81
C GLU A 87 10.94 -6.85 8.25
N ARG A 88 11.51 -6.82 9.46
CA ARG A 88 12.27 -7.96 9.99
C ARG A 88 11.39 -9.15 10.33
N ASN A 89 10.08 -8.95 10.38
CA ASN A 89 9.10 -9.92 10.87
C ASN A 89 8.16 -10.30 9.72
N GLY A 90 8.67 -11.07 8.76
CA GLY A 90 7.86 -11.63 7.69
C GLY A 90 6.72 -12.51 8.25
N SER A 91 5.53 -12.39 7.64
CA SER A 91 4.38 -13.29 7.75
C SER A 91 3.71 -13.40 9.13
N PHE A 92 2.60 -12.67 9.33
CA PHE A 92 1.55 -13.09 10.26
C PHE A 92 0.62 -14.07 9.55
N SER A 93 0.89 -15.36 9.68
CA SER A 93 -0.18 -16.35 9.60
C SER A 93 -0.78 -16.41 10.99
N ASP A 94 -1.97 -15.85 11.15
CA ASP A 94 -2.81 -16.01 12.33
C ASP A 94 -3.24 -17.49 12.37
N THR A 95 -2.39 -18.35 12.95
CA THR A 95 -2.79 -19.69 13.40
C THR A 95 -2.96 -19.63 14.90
N ASP A 96 -4.10 -19.14 15.34
CA ASP A 96 -4.71 -19.60 16.57
C ASP A 96 -5.89 -20.52 16.16
N ASP A 97 -5.55 -21.79 15.90
CA ASP A 97 -6.47 -22.90 16.14
C ASP A 97 -6.40 -23.15 17.66
N ASP A 98 -7.46 -22.77 18.37
CA ASP A 98 -8.00 -23.46 19.55
C ASP A 98 -9.48 -23.08 19.77
#